data_AF-A0ABD6E5E2-F1
#
_entry.id   AF-A0ABD6E5E2-F1
#
_cell.length_a   1.000
_cell.length_b   1.000
_cell.length_c   1.000
_cell.angle_alpha   90.00
_cell.angle_beta   90.00
_cell.angle_gamma   90.00
#
_symmetry.space_group_name_H-M   'P 1'
#
loop_
_entity.id
_entity.type
_entity.pdbx_description
1 polymer ?
#
loop_
_entity_poly.entity_id
_entity_poly.type
_entity_poly.pdbx_seq_one_letter_code
_entity_poly.pdbx_strand_id
1 'polypeptide(L)'
;MGRYFLEHLGGRRIFSCENCKAFLTNEDELISRHFTGSTGPAFLFDRVVNIEYSETQMRTMITGRHIVRDVMCKRCKAKLGWMYEYALSEPQKYKEAKVILEKALIEMSDGIDSPVEEIREPRVQLS
;
A
#
# COMPACT_ATOMS: atom_id res chain seq x y z
N MET A 1 -15.27 7.65 -22.62
CA MET A 1 -14.58 6.83 -21.61
C MET A 1 -13.61 7.73 -20.85
N GLY A 2 -13.75 7.84 -19.53
CA GLY A 2 -12.91 8.74 -18.71
C GLY A 2 -11.46 8.27 -18.62
N ARG A 3 -10.51 9.20 -18.47
CA ARG A 3 -9.10 8.88 -18.24
C ARG A 3 -8.89 8.62 -16.74
N TYR A 4 -8.23 7.51 -16.40
CA TYR A 4 -7.79 7.24 -15.04
C TYR A 4 -6.43 7.89 -14.81
N PHE A 5 -6.36 8.85 -13.90
CA PHE A 5 -5.08 9.38 -13.41
C PHE A 5 -4.59 8.45 -12.30
N LEU A 6 -3.49 7.74 -12.60
CA LEU A 6 -2.83 6.83 -11.68
C LEU A 6 -1.53 7.47 -11.17
N GLU A 7 -1.29 7.36 -9.87
CA GLU A 7 -0.07 7.83 -9.20
C GLU A 7 0.97 6.71 -9.14
N HIS A 8 2.26 7.06 -9.14
CA HIS A 8 3.36 6.11 -9.02
C HIS A 8 4.40 6.67 -8.03
N LEU A 9 4.75 5.88 -7.00
CA LEU A 9 5.65 6.31 -5.93
C LEU A 9 7.14 6.09 -6.25
N GLY A 10 7.45 5.39 -7.35
CA GLY A 10 8.81 4.95 -7.67
C GLY A 10 9.21 3.73 -6.83
N GLY A 11 10.51 3.51 -6.68
CA GLY A 11 11.07 2.41 -5.89
C GLY A 11 11.52 1.22 -6.74
N ARG A 12 12.46 0.44 -6.18
CA ARG A 12 13.11 -0.69 -6.86
C ARG A 12 12.27 -1.95 -6.93
N ARG A 13 11.27 -2.08 -6.05
CA ARG A 13 10.35 -3.21 -6.05
C ARG A 13 8.94 -2.71 -5.87
N ILE A 14 8.08 -3.06 -6.80
CA ILE A 14 6.74 -2.50 -6.92
C ILE A 14 5.69 -3.58 -6.65
N PHE A 15 4.55 -3.15 -6.12
CA PHE A 15 3.38 -3.97 -5.93
C PHE A 15 2.26 -3.43 -6.82
N SER A 16 1.65 -4.31 -7.60
CA SER A 16 0.57 -3.96 -8.52
C SER A 16 -0.65 -4.85 -8.32
N CYS A 17 -1.82 -4.38 -8.76
CA CYS A 17 -3.05 -5.16 -8.72
C CYS A 17 -2.94 -6.37 -9.67
N GLU A 18 -3.19 -7.58 -9.16
CA GLU A 18 -3.03 -8.78 -9.98
C GLU A 18 -3.94 -8.78 -11.22
N ASN A 19 -5.17 -8.28 -11.07
CA ASN A 19 -6.18 -8.32 -12.13
C ASN A 19 -5.98 -7.30 -13.27
N CYS A 20 -5.37 -6.14 -13.00
CA CYS A 20 -5.27 -5.06 -14.01
C CYS A 20 -3.91 -4.36 -14.08
N LYS A 21 -2.94 -4.85 -13.29
CA LYS A 21 -1.55 -4.38 -13.21
C LYS A 21 -1.41 -2.90 -12.88
N ALA A 22 -2.44 -2.29 -12.29
CA ALA A 22 -2.34 -0.93 -11.77
C ALA A 22 -1.37 -0.90 -10.59
N PHE A 23 -0.40 0.01 -10.62
CA PHE A 23 0.54 0.24 -9.52
C PHE A 23 -0.22 0.55 -8.22
N LEU A 24 0.23 -0.01 -7.09
CA LEU A 24 -0.39 0.19 -5.78
C LEU A 24 0.59 0.78 -4.77
N THR A 25 1.80 0.24 -4.67
CA THR A 25 2.81 0.69 -3.72
C THR A 25 4.19 0.13 -4.07
N ASN A 26 5.20 0.37 -3.26
CA ASN A 26 6.55 -0.16 -3.42
C ASN A 26 7.05 -0.81 -2.11
N GLU A 27 8.27 -1.36 -2.14
CA GLU A 27 8.88 -2.00 -0.97
C GLU A 27 9.30 -1.02 0.13
N ASP A 28 9.57 0.25 -0.20
CA ASP A 28 9.94 1.28 0.79
C ASP A 28 8.78 1.59 1.75
N GLU A 29 7.54 1.42 1.29
CA GLU A 29 6.32 1.61 2.09
C GLU A 29 5.93 0.37 2.91
N LEU A 30 6.69 -0.75 2.82
CA LEU A 30 6.36 -2.00 3.50
C LEU A 30 6.73 -1.94 4.99
N ILE A 31 5.72 -2.00 5.86
CA ILE A 31 5.91 -2.00 7.31
C ILE A 31 6.15 -3.43 7.84
N SER A 32 5.36 -4.41 7.39
CA SER A 32 5.47 -5.77 7.91
C SER A 32 4.95 -6.83 6.96
N ARG A 33 5.65 -7.97 6.97
CA ARG A 33 5.32 -9.17 6.17
C ARG A 33 4.49 -10.22 6.90
N HIS A 34 4.25 -10.02 8.19
CA HIS A 34 3.69 -11.02 9.09
C HIS A 34 2.22 -10.74 9.41
N PHE A 35 1.42 -10.54 8.35
CA PHE A 35 -0.02 -10.36 8.46
C PHE A 35 -0.76 -11.45 7.68
N THR A 36 -2.02 -11.65 8.03
CA THR A 36 -2.91 -12.62 7.41
C THR A 36 -4.24 -11.94 7.07
N GLY A 37 -4.69 -12.12 5.84
CA GLY A 37 -5.98 -11.69 5.33
C GLY A 37 -6.96 -12.87 5.18
N SER A 38 -8.03 -12.66 4.43
CA SER A 38 -9.04 -13.69 4.18
C SER A 38 -8.57 -14.77 3.18
N THR A 39 -7.63 -14.42 2.31
CA THR A 39 -7.05 -15.28 1.26
C THR A 39 -5.66 -15.82 1.63
N GLY A 40 -5.25 -15.67 2.90
CA GLY A 40 -3.98 -16.17 3.42
C GLY A 40 -2.98 -15.05 3.74
N PRO A 41 -1.69 -15.19 3.40
CA PRO A 41 -0.66 -14.22 3.77
C PRO A 41 -0.93 -12.82 3.21
N ALA A 42 -0.60 -11.80 4.00
CA ALA A 42 -0.80 -10.41 3.64
C ALA A 42 0.36 -9.51 4.12
N PHE A 43 0.42 -8.31 3.58
CA PHE A 43 1.43 -7.30 3.86
C PHE A 43 0.79 -6.04 4.42
N LEU A 44 1.44 -5.42 5.40
CA LEU A 44 1.06 -4.12 5.94
C LEU A 44 1.93 -3.03 5.32
N PHE A 45 1.31 -2.02 4.74
CA PHE A 45 1.96 -0.89 4.10
C PHE A 45 1.58 0.44 4.77
N ASP A 46 2.51 1.40 4.68
CA ASP A 46 2.31 2.77 5.12
C ASP A 46 1.45 3.55 4.12
N ARG A 47 1.89 3.61 2.86
CA ARG A 47 1.15 4.25 1.77
C ARG A 47 0.78 3.29 0.65
N VAL A 48 -0.45 3.40 0.18
CA VAL A 48 -0.96 2.70 -1.02
C VAL A 48 -1.77 3.68 -1.87
N VAL A 49 -1.51 3.70 -3.17
CA VAL A 49 -2.12 4.59 -4.15
C VAL A 49 -3.03 3.82 -5.10
N ASN A 50 -3.81 4.54 -5.92
CA ASN A 50 -4.70 3.95 -6.93
C ASN A 50 -5.74 2.97 -6.35
N ILE A 51 -6.19 3.26 -5.14
CA ILE A 51 -7.22 2.51 -4.42
C ILE A 51 -8.44 3.37 -4.09
N GLU A 52 -9.54 2.70 -3.78
CA GLU A 52 -10.78 3.27 -3.24
C GLU A 52 -11.16 2.52 -1.97
N TYR A 53 -11.83 3.21 -1.06
CA TYR A 53 -12.27 2.67 0.22
C TYR A 53 -13.77 2.43 0.22
N SER A 54 -14.19 1.34 0.83
CA SER A 54 -15.61 1.10 1.14
C SER A 54 -16.07 1.96 2.33
N GLU A 55 -17.34 1.81 2.69
CA GLU A 55 -17.84 2.24 3.99
C GLU A 55 -17.10 1.53 5.14
N THR A 56 -17.08 2.20 6.30
CA THR A 56 -16.47 1.69 7.53
C THR A 56 -17.25 0.53 8.10
N GLN A 57 -16.54 -0.50 8.56
CA GLN A 57 -17.11 -1.70 9.15
C GLN A 57 -16.35 -2.07 10.43
N MET A 58 -17.06 -2.52 11.47
CA MET A 58 -16.42 -3.08 12.66
C MET A 58 -16.06 -4.55 12.42
N ARG A 59 -14.80 -4.91 12.63
CA ARG A 59 -14.30 -6.29 12.52
C ARG A 59 -13.59 -6.73 13.80
N THR A 60 -13.96 -7.90 14.30
CA THR A 60 -13.28 -8.54 15.43
C THR A 60 -12.13 -9.39 14.89
N MET A 61 -10.93 -9.16 15.42
CA MET A 61 -9.71 -9.88 15.07
C MET A 61 -9.07 -10.46 16.34
N ILE A 62 -8.03 -11.28 16.18
CA ILE A 62 -7.29 -11.87 17.31
C ILE A 62 -6.77 -10.78 18.27
N THR A 63 -6.40 -9.62 17.72
CA THR A 63 -5.86 -8.47 18.47
C THR A 63 -6.94 -7.54 19.04
N GLY A 64 -8.22 -7.86 18.86
CA GLY A 64 -9.36 -7.08 19.35
C GLY A 64 -10.25 -6.52 18.24
N ARG A 65 -11.15 -5.61 18.63
CA ARG A 65 -12.09 -4.94 17.72
C ARG A 65 -11.40 -3.78 17.01
N HIS A 66 -11.62 -3.68 15.71
CA HIS A 66 -11.10 -2.62 14.86
C HIS A 66 -12.21 -2.08 13.96
N ILE A 67 -12.14 -0.79 13.62
CA ILE A 67 -12.94 -0.21 12.54
C ILE A 67 -12.07 -0.22 11.29
N VAL A 68 -12.56 -0.79 10.21
CA VAL A 68 -11.80 -1.01 8.98
C VAL A 68 -12.61 -0.58 7.75
N ARG A 69 -11.92 -0.31 6.64
CA ARG A 69 -12.53 -0.14 5.32
C ARG A 69 -11.93 -1.15 4.36
N ASP A 70 -12.76 -1.79 3.54
CA ASP A 70 -12.23 -2.62 2.45
C ASP A 70 -11.54 -1.72 1.41
N VAL A 71 -10.45 -2.22 0.85
CA VAL A 71 -9.61 -1.53 -0.13
C VAL A 71 -9.78 -2.20 -1.49
N MET A 72 -10.17 -1.40 -2.49
CA MET A 72 -10.44 -1.86 -3.86
C MET A 72 -9.54 -1.13 -4.85
N CYS A 73 -9.19 -1.80 -5.94
CA CYS A 73 -8.44 -1.16 -7.03
C CYS A 73 -9.30 -0.09 -7.71
N LYS A 74 -8.79 1.15 -7.79
CA LYS A 74 -9.49 2.27 -8.45
C LYS A 74 -9.84 2.00 -9.91
N ARG A 75 -9.03 1.19 -10.61
CA ARG A 75 -9.18 0.86 -12.03
C ARG A 75 -10.18 -0.27 -12.30
N CYS A 76 -10.00 -1.43 -11.69
CA CYS A 76 -10.80 -2.63 -11.98
C CYS A 76 -11.81 -3.00 -10.88
N LYS A 77 -11.85 -2.24 -9.78
CA LYS A 77 -12.73 -2.45 -8.62
C LYS A 77 -12.56 -3.79 -7.89
N ALA A 78 -11.54 -4.58 -8.24
CA ALA A 78 -11.20 -5.79 -7.50
C ALA A 78 -10.82 -5.45 -6.05
N LYS A 79 -11.31 -6.23 -5.09
CA LYS A 79 -10.87 -6.14 -3.68
C LYS A 79 -9.41 -6.57 -3.59
N LEU A 80 -8.62 -5.83 -2.83
CA LEU A 80 -7.18 -6.07 -2.63
C LEU A 80 -6.82 -6.34 -1.17
N GLY A 81 -7.65 -5.86 -0.25
CA GLY A 81 -7.45 -6.00 1.19
C GLY A 81 -8.30 -4.99 1.95
N TRP A 82 -7.73 -4.33 2.95
CA TRP A 82 -8.45 -3.41 3.84
C TRP A 82 -7.50 -2.47 4.60
N MET A 83 -8.03 -1.37 5.12
CA MET A 83 -7.30 -0.35 5.89
C MET A 83 -7.87 -0.24 7.31
N TYR A 84 -7.01 -0.02 8.30
CA TYR A 84 -7.41 0.23 9.68
C TYR A 84 -7.81 1.70 9.87
N GLU A 85 -9.10 1.98 10.01
CA GLU A 85 -9.58 3.34 10.31
C GLU A 85 -9.26 3.71 11.76
N TYR A 86 -9.57 2.80 12.68
CA TYR A 86 -9.43 3.03 14.11
C TYR A 86 -9.17 1.73 14.88
N ALA A 87 -8.27 1.79 15.85
CA ALA A 87 -7.98 0.70 16.77
C ALA A 87 -8.48 1.04 18.18
N LEU A 88 -9.32 0.18 18.75
CA LEU A 88 -9.89 0.44 20.08
C LEU A 88 -8.87 0.30 21.22
N SER A 89 -7.77 -0.42 20.98
CA SER A 89 -6.73 -0.68 21.97
C SER A 89 -5.48 0.12 21.65
N GLU A 90 -4.91 0.83 22.64
CA GLU A 90 -3.67 1.60 22.51
C GLU A 90 -2.49 0.86 21.84
N PRO A 91 -2.15 -0.40 22.19
CA PRO A 91 -1.04 -1.10 21.55
C PRO A 91 -1.28 -1.41 20.06
N GLN A 92 -2.49 -1.20 19.54
CA GLN A 92 -2.85 -1.44 18.15
C GLN A 92 -2.92 -0.15 17.33
N LYS A 93 -2.79 1.04 17.94
CA LYS A 93 -2.88 2.33 17.24
C LYS A 93 -1.86 2.53 16.13
N TYR A 94 -0.70 1.87 16.20
CA TYR A 94 0.31 1.93 15.13
C TYR A 94 -0.21 1.43 13.77
N LYS A 95 -1.31 0.67 13.77
CA LYS A 95 -1.96 0.15 12.56
C LYS A 95 -2.90 1.16 11.92
N GLU A 96 -3.32 2.21 12.62
CA GLU A 96 -4.25 3.21 12.09
C GLU A 96 -3.69 3.87 10.82
N ALA A 97 -4.59 4.08 9.85
CA ALA A 97 -4.32 4.52 8.49
C ALA A 97 -3.39 3.60 7.66
N LYS A 98 -2.97 2.44 8.20
CA LYS A 98 -2.14 1.47 7.45
C LYS A 98 -3.01 0.52 6.64
N VAL A 99 -2.47 0.10 5.50
CA VAL A 99 -3.20 -0.72 4.53
C VAL A 99 -2.67 -2.14 4.51
N ILE A 100 -3.57 -3.11 4.65
CA ILE A 100 -3.32 -4.51 4.40
C ILE A 100 -3.62 -4.82 2.92
N LEU A 101 -2.65 -5.36 2.20
CA LEU A 101 -2.86 -5.96 0.88
C LEU A 101 -2.56 -7.46 0.94
N GLU A 102 -3.45 -8.26 0.37
CA GLU A 102 -3.34 -9.72 0.39
C GLU A 102 -2.46 -10.21 -0.76
N LYS A 103 -1.52 -11.13 -0.47
CA LYS A 103 -0.54 -11.59 -1.48
C LYS A 103 -1.18 -12.24 -2.69
N ALA A 104 -2.32 -12.89 -2.51
CA ALA A 104 -3.03 -13.55 -3.61
C ALA A 104 -3.67 -12.56 -4.61
N LEU A 105 -3.75 -11.27 -4.26
CA LEU A 105 -4.49 -10.25 -5.00
C LEU A 105 -3.55 -9.16 -5.59
N ILE A 106 -2.25 -9.30 -5.34
CA ILE A 106 -1.21 -8.36 -5.79
C ILE A 106 -0.03 -9.11 -6.42
N GLU A 107 0.61 -8.47 -7.39
CA GLU A 107 1.85 -8.94 -8.01
C GLU A 107 3.03 -8.12 -7.51
N MET A 108 4.18 -8.76 -7.32
CA MET A 108 5.45 -8.10 -7.04
C MET A 108 6.34 -8.18 -8.28
N SER A 109 6.91 -7.05 -8.69
CA SER A 109 7.86 -6.98 -9.80
C SER A 109 8.98 -5.99 -9.52
N ASP A 110 10.07 -6.09 -10.29
CA ASP A 110 11.15 -5.12 -10.23
C ASP A 110 10.67 -3.78 -10.81
N GLY A 111 10.97 -2.70 -10.08
CA GLY A 111 10.74 -1.34 -10.52
C GLY A 111 11.82 -0.89 -11.50
N ILE A 112 11.57 0.21 -12.20
CA ILE A 112 12.57 0.85 -13.04
C ILE A 112 13.42 1.72 -12.13
N ASP A 113 14.70 1.37 -11.95
CA ASP A 113 15.69 2.23 -11.30
C ASP A 113 15.72 3.53 -12.11
N SER A 114 15.28 4.64 -11.53
CA SER A 114 15.35 5.93 -12.23
C SER A 114 16.82 6.33 -12.31
N PRO A 115 17.42 6.45 -13.51
CA PRO A 115 18.77 6.97 -13.64
C PRO A 115 18.70 8.49 -13.44
N VAL A 116 18.51 8.93 -12.20
CA VAL A 116 18.80 10.29 -11.80
C VAL A 116 20.06 10.20 -10.98
N GLU A 117 21.19 10.09 -11.68
CA GLU A 117 22.46 10.48 -11.08
C GLU A 117 22.28 11.91 -10.54
N GLU A 118 22.40 12.05 -9.21
CA GLU A 118 22.61 13.34 -8.58
C GLU A 118 23.77 14.03 -9.31
N ILE A 119 23.48 15.01 -10.17
CA ILE A 119 24.46 16.03 -10.53
C ILE A 119 24.71 16.81 -9.24
N ARG A 120 25.62 16.30 -8.41
CA ARG A 120 26.17 17.03 -7.28
C ARG A 120 26.95 18.19 -7.86
N GLU A 121 26.37 19.39 -7.81
CA GLU A 121 27.09 20.62 -8.12
C GLU A 121 28.40 20.67 -7.29
N PRO A 122 29.56 20.92 -7.89
CA PRO A 122 30.80 21.07 -7.14
C PRO A 122 30.68 22.32 -6.28
N ARG A 123 30.65 22.12 -4.96
CA ARG A 123 30.68 23.17 -3.95
C ARG A 123 31.91 24.05 -4.19
N VAL A 124 31.70 25.24 -4.76
CA VAL A 124 32.74 26.26 -4.94
C VAL A 124 33.31 26.57 -3.55
N GLN A 125 34.56 26.20 -3.31
CA GLN A 125 35.32 26.66 -2.16
C GLN A 125 35.65 28.14 -2.40
N LEU A 126 34.94 29.02 -1.68
CA LEU A 126 35.34 30.41 -1.55
C LEU A 126 36.57 30.45 -0.64
N SER A 127 37.68 30.90 -1.23
CA SER A 127 38.94 31.29 -0.61
C SER A 127 38.82 32.56 0.22
#